data_AF-A0AAW2QS33-F1
#
_entry.id   AF-A0AAW2QS33-F1
#
_cell.length_a   1.000
_cell.length_b   1.000
_cell.length_c   1.000
_cell.angle_alpha   90.00
_cell.angle_beta   90.00
_cell.angle_gamma   90.00
#
_symmetry.space_group_name_H-M   'P 1'
#
loop_
_entity.id
_entity.type
_entity.pdbx_description
1 polymer ?
#
loop_
_entity_poly.entity_id
_entity_poly.type
_entity_poly.pdbx_seq_one_letter_code
_entity_poly.pdbx_strand_id
1 'polypeptide(L)'
;MAKLLKEHVISDPYLQSRTVYYTLWLQRHTRLEFKKVWSAERQLVKGYNYYLTLEAANEGKDNLYEATVYVSWENNEKELREFNIVRPTPGGIHPVDITPKLICLARFAVEEHNKKEHTLLEFKKLLSAKEQAVQGYNYYLNLEAADGGIDYVYEAKVFVSLENVKEVKEFKLIGDA
;
A
#
# COMPACT_ATOMS: atom_id res chain seq x y z
N MET A 1 27.19 7.73 -13.40
CA MET A 1 25.71 7.66 -13.41
C MET A 1 25.32 6.26 -12.94
N ALA A 2 24.90 6.08 -11.68
CA ALA A 2 24.39 4.79 -11.21
C ALA A 2 22.94 4.63 -11.69
N LYS A 3 22.65 3.54 -12.41
CA LYS A 3 21.31 3.25 -12.93
C LYS A 3 20.53 2.50 -11.85
N LEU A 4 19.40 3.07 -11.41
CA LEU A 4 18.41 2.35 -10.62
C LEU A 4 17.71 1.33 -11.52
N LEU A 5 17.73 0.06 -11.14
CA LEU A 5 16.97 -0.99 -11.81
C LEU A 5 15.71 -1.22 -10.97
N LYS A 6 14.59 -0.68 -11.45
CA LYS A 6 13.27 -0.91 -10.86
C LYS A 6 12.76 -2.25 -11.39
N GLU A 7 12.91 -3.30 -10.59
CA GLU A 7 12.39 -4.63 -10.89
C GLU A 7 11.38 -4.99 -9.81
N HIS A 8 10.17 -5.41 -10.19
CA HIS A 8 9.14 -5.80 -9.22
C HIS A 8 9.55 -7.14 -8.59
N VAL A 9 9.35 -7.31 -7.27
CA VAL A 9 9.75 -8.53 -6.54
C VAL A 9 9.16 -9.78 -7.16
N ILE A 10 7.96 -9.68 -7.72
CA ILE A 10 7.23 -10.79 -8.32
C ILE A 10 7.90 -11.27 -9.62
N SER A 11 8.66 -10.41 -10.31
CA SER A 11 9.26 -10.71 -11.62
C SER A 11 10.70 -11.22 -11.59
N ASP A 12 11.44 -11.08 -10.48
CA ASP A 12 12.84 -11.55 -10.38
C ASP A 12 12.98 -12.66 -9.31
N PRO A 13 13.10 -13.94 -9.71
CA PRO A 13 13.31 -15.07 -8.79
C PRO A 13 14.55 -14.92 -7.89
N TYR A 14 15.59 -14.23 -8.37
CA TYR A 14 16.80 -13.96 -7.61
C TYR A 14 16.52 -12.95 -6.50
N LEU A 15 15.70 -11.94 -6.79
CA LEU A 15 15.26 -10.95 -5.81
C LEU A 15 14.32 -11.57 -4.77
N GLN A 16 13.44 -12.51 -5.15
CA GLN A 16 12.58 -13.26 -4.23
C GLN A 16 13.38 -14.08 -3.20
N SER A 17 14.40 -14.82 -3.64
CA SER A 17 15.25 -15.59 -2.71
C SER A 17 16.03 -14.68 -1.76
N ARG A 18 16.49 -13.52 -2.26
CA ARG A 18 17.25 -12.53 -1.47
C ARG A 18 16.38 -11.74 -0.50
N THR A 19 15.14 -11.38 -0.85
CA THR A 19 14.23 -10.65 0.05
C THR A 19 13.88 -11.48 1.27
N VAL A 20 13.64 -12.79 1.11
CA VAL A 20 13.46 -13.73 2.23
C VAL A 20 14.70 -13.74 3.14
N TYR A 21 15.89 -13.72 2.56
CA TYR A 21 17.12 -13.68 3.34
C TYR A 21 17.27 -12.36 4.13
N TYR A 22 16.95 -11.21 3.52
CA TYR A 22 17.07 -9.91 4.18
C TYR A 22 15.98 -9.66 5.22
N THR A 23 14.75 -10.13 5.01
CA THR A 23 13.71 -10.08 6.04
C THR A 23 14.08 -10.92 7.25
N LEU A 24 14.63 -12.13 7.06
CA LEU A 24 15.13 -12.95 8.17
C LEU A 24 16.29 -12.28 8.92
N TRP A 25 17.18 -11.60 8.20
CA TRP A 25 18.25 -10.81 8.82
C TRP A 25 17.67 -9.65 9.63
N LEU A 26 16.76 -8.85 9.07
CA LEU A 26 16.07 -7.77 9.78
C LEU A 26 15.30 -8.27 11.01
N GLN A 27 14.67 -9.43 10.93
CA GLN A 27 13.96 -10.07 12.06
C GLN A 27 14.85 -10.44 13.22
N ARG A 28 16.12 -10.79 12.97
CA ARG A 28 17.08 -11.05 14.04
C ARG A 28 17.62 -9.78 14.69
N HIS A 29 17.53 -8.65 13.99
CA HIS A 29 18.09 -7.36 14.43
C HIS A 29 17.02 -6.34 14.82
N THR A 30 15.73 -6.68 14.71
CA THR A 30 14.58 -5.85 15.08
C THR A 30 13.58 -6.69 15.90
N ARG A 31 12.65 -6.05 16.62
CA ARG A 31 11.57 -6.75 17.35
C ARG A 31 10.29 -6.91 16.52
N LEU A 32 10.42 -6.91 15.20
CA LEU A 32 9.28 -6.89 14.29
C LEU A 32 8.89 -8.29 13.81
N GLU A 33 7.59 -8.50 13.64
CA GLU A 33 7.04 -9.71 13.03
C GLU A 33 6.75 -9.44 11.55
N PHE A 34 7.66 -9.82 10.66
CA PHE A 34 7.52 -9.58 9.21
C PHE A 34 6.39 -10.45 8.62
N LYS A 35 5.49 -9.81 7.88
CA LYS A 35 4.35 -10.46 7.22
C LYS A 35 4.56 -10.63 5.74
N LYS A 36 4.96 -9.56 5.04
CA LYS A 36 4.96 -9.53 3.57
C LYS A 36 5.99 -8.54 3.04
N VAL A 37 6.61 -8.86 1.90
CA VAL A 37 7.42 -7.90 1.13
C VAL A 37 6.56 -7.35 -0.01
N TRP A 38 6.37 -6.03 -0.04
CA TRP A 38 5.57 -5.33 -1.03
C TRP A 38 6.40 -4.88 -2.23
N SER A 39 7.61 -4.40 -1.98
CA SER A 39 8.54 -3.96 -3.01
C SER A 39 9.96 -4.31 -2.62
N ALA A 40 10.81 -4.55 -3.61
CA ALA A 40 12.23 -4.70 -3.46
C ALA A 40 12.84 -4.18 -4.76
N GLU A 41 13.73 -3.21 -4.65
CA GLU A 41 14.54 -2.71 -5.75
C GLU A 41 16.01 -2.87 -5.37
N ARG A 42 16.89 -2.93 -6.36
CA ARG A 42 18.33 -2.92 -6.12
C ARG A 42 19.00 -1.83 -6.93
N GLN A 43 20.06 -1.28 -6.36
CA GLN A 43 20.95 -0.36 -7.03
C GLN A 43 22.38 -0.88 -6.95
N LEU A 44 23.06 -0.90 -8.10
CA LEU A 44 24.47 -1.25 -8.20
C LEU A 44 25.34 -0.09 -7.70
N VAL A 45 26.25 -0.41 -6.78
CA VAL A 45 27.27 0.48 -6.21
C VAL A 45 28.59 -0.31 -6.08
N LYS A 46 29.42 -0.10 -5.06
CA LYS A 46 30.53 -1.01 -4.70
C LYS A 46 30.03 -2.29 -4.00
N GLY A 47 28.98 -2.89 -4.56
CA GLY A 47 28.06 -3.81 -3.90
C GLY A 47 26.63 -3.54 -4.37
N TYR A 48 25.64 -3.81 -3.53
CA TYR A 48 24.23 -3.54 -3.82
C TYR A 48 23.56 -2.81 -2.67
N ASN A 49 22.85 -1.72 -2.96
CA ASN A 49 21.77 -1.25 -2.08
C ASN A 49 20.50 -2.00 -2.45
N TYR A 50 19.81 -2.56 -1.47
CA TYR A 50 18.47 -3.10 -1.61
C TYR A 50 17.49 -2.17 -0.91
N TYR A 51 16.51 -1.67 -1.65
CA TYR A 51 15.42 -0.84 -1.16
C TYR A 51 14.19 -1.73 -1.01
N LEU A 52 13.79 -2.01 0.21
CA LEU A 52 12.73 -2.94 0.52
C LEU A 52 11.55 -2.20 1.13
N THR A 53 10.35 -2.44 0.62
CA THR A 53 9.09 -2.08 1.28
C THR A 53 8.46 -3.35 1.82
N LEU A 54 8.21 -3.40 3.11
CA LEU A 54 7.79 -4.60 3.83
C LEU A 54 6.76 -4.27 4.89
N GLU A 55 5.81 -5.16 5.06
CA GLU A 55 4.80 -5.13 6.10
C GLU A 55 5.29 -5.97 7.28
N ALA A 56 5.26 -5.37 8.46
CA ALA A 56 5.62 -6.05 9.70
C ALA A 56 4.77 -5.55 10.87
N ALA A 57 4.52 -6.40 11.85
CA ALA A 57 3.88 -6.00 13.10
C ALA A 57 4.93 -5.52 14.11
N ASN A 58 4.68 -4.39 14.74
CA ASN A 58 5.38 -3.94 15.93
C ASN A 58 4.39 -3.90 17.08
N GLU A 59 4.64 -4.68 18.14
CA GLU A 59 3.76 -4.74 19.32
C GLU A 59 2.29 -5.08 18.95
N GLY A 60 2.11 -5.97 17.98
CA GLY A 60 0.78 -6.36 17.49
C GLY A 60 0.11 -5.38 16.53
N LYS A 61 0.78 -4.27 16.18
CA LYS A 61 0.29 -3.30 15.19
C LYS A 61 1.05 -3.42 13.87
N ASP A 62 0.31 -3.70 12.80
CA ASP A 62 0.85 -3.78 11.45
C ASP A 62 1.22 -2.41 10.94
N ASN A 63 2.43 -2.30 10.39
CA ASN A 63 2.90 -1.11 9.69
C ASN A 63 3.70 -1.53 8.45
N LEU A 64 3.75 -0.64 7.47
CA LEU A 64 4.72 -0.71 6.38
C LEU A 64 6.04 -0.10 6.83
N TYR A 65 7.13 -0.69 6.38
CA TYR A 65 8.50 -0.29 6.64
C TYR A 65 9.25 -0.17 5.32
N GLU A 66 10.09 0.86 5.23
CA GLU A 66 11.10 0.99 4.20
C GLU A 66 12.46 0.70 4.81
N ALA A 67 13.18 -0.24 4.22
CA ALA A 67 14.50 -0.65 4.64
C ALA A 67 15.50 -0.52 3.50
N THR A 68 16.63 0.14 3.77
CA THR A 68 17.78 0.18 2.86
C THR A 68 18.87 -0.74 3.42
N VAL A 69 19.10 -1.86 2.74
CA VAL A 69 20.13 -2.84 3.11
C VAL A 69 21.28 -2.76 2.10
N TYR A 70 22.46 -2.37 2.55
CA TYR A 70 23.67 -2.44 1.74
C TYR A 70 24.35 -3.80 1.89
N VAL A 71 24.81 -4.36 0.78
CA VAL A 71 25.59 -5.60 0.75
C VAL A 71 26.86 -5.38 -0.07
N SER A 72 28.00 -5.50 0.59
CA SER A 72 29.31 -5.42 -0.05
C SER A 72 29.62 -6.71 -0.80
N TRP A 73 30.11 -6.61 -2.04
CA TRP A 73 30.57 -7.78 -2.80
C TRP A 73 31.99 -8.25 -2.45
N GLU A 74 32.75 -7.44 -1.69
CA GLU A 74 34.17 -7.71 -1.38
C GLU A 74 34.29 -8.69 -0.21
N ASN A 75 33.39 -8.55 0.77
CA ASN A 75 33.42 -9.30 2.02
C ASN A 75 32.03 -9.84 2.42
N ASN A 76 30.99 -9.65 1.61
CA ASN A 76 29.61 -10.05 1.91
C ASN A 76 29.03 -9.45 3.22
N GLU A 77 29.64 -8.38 3.72
CA GLU A 77 29.13 -7.62 4.85
C GLU A 77 27.81 -6.94 4.52
N LYS A 78 26.93 -6.88 5.51
CA LYS A 78 25.59 -6.33 5.41
C LYS A 78 25.42 -5.22 6.41
N GLU A 79 24.83 -4.13 5.95
CA GLU A 79 24.61 -2.94 6.74
C GLU A 79 23.16 -2.48 6.53
N LEU A 80 22.42 -2.34 7.63
CA LEU A 80 21.13 -1.66 7.62
C LEU A 80 21.42 -0.17 7.65
N ARG A 81 21.22 0.49 6.52
CA ARG A 81 21.50 1.93 6.40
C ARG A 81 20.32 2.76 6.86
N GLU A 82 19.13 2.37 6.47
CA GLU A 82 17.89 3.06 6.83
C GLU A 82 16.82 2.04 7.16
N PHE A 83 16.03 2.34 8.18
CA PHE A 83 14.89 1.53 8.57
C PHE A 83 13.82 2.43 9.16
N ASN A 84 12.82 2.74 8.36
CA ASN A 84 11.80 3.73 8.69
C ASN A 84 10.43 3.10 8.59
N ILE A 85 9.54 3.45 9.52
CA ILE A 85 8.10 3.22 9.30
C ILE A 85 7.71 4.07 8.10
N VAL A 86 7.08 3.46 7.10
CA VAL A 86 6.42 4.18 6.02
C VAL A 86 5.26 4.94 6.63
N ARG A 87 5.53 6.20 6.95
CA ARG A 87 4.48 7.18 7.13
C ARG A 87 4.01 7.54 5.73
N PRO A 88 2.70 7.64 5.46
CA PRO A 88 2.24 8.00 4.14
C PRO A 88 2.91 9.32 3.76
N THR A 89 3.77 9.25 2.74
CA THR A 89 4.57 10.40 2.31
C THR A 89 3.58 11.38 1.68
N PRO A 90 3.62 12.68 1.99
CA PRO A 90 2.77 13.65 1.32
C PRO A 90 2.88 13.47 -0.21
N GLY A 91 1.80 13.06 -0.85
CA GLY A 91 1.73 12.82 -2.30
C GLY A 91 1.90 11.36 -2.77
N GLY A 92 2.47 10.45 -1.97
CA GLY A 92 2.63 9.03 -2.35
C GLY A 92 1.35 8.22 -2.17
N ILE A 93 0.97 7.40 -3.16
CA ILE A 93 -0.19 6.49 -3.08
C ILE A 93 0.32 5.09 -2.75
N HIS A 94 -0.17 4.50 -1.65
CA HIS A 94 0.25 3.17 -1.19
C HIS A 94 -0.98 2.29 -0.87
N PRO A 95 -0.92 0.97 -1.13
CA PRO A 95 -1.98 0.05 -0.74
C PRO A 95 -2.13 -0.01 0.79
N VAL A 96 -3.35 -0.18 1.26
CA VAL A 96 -3.68 -0.33 2.68
C VAL A 96 -4.64 -1.49 2.88
N ASP A 97 -4.52 -2.16 4.02
CA ASP A 97 -5.41 -3.26 4.39
C ASP A 97 -6.84 -2.78 4.63
N ILE A 98 -7.79 -3.64 4.27
CA ILE A 98 -9.21 -3.35 4.45
C ILE A 98 -9.53 -3.38 5.95
N THR A 99 -9.89 -2.21 6.46
CA THR A 99 -10.35 -2.03 7.85
C THR A 99 -11.83 -1.66 7.86
N PRO A 100 -12.55 -1.87 8.99
CA PRO A 100 -13.93 -1.40 9.14
C PRO A 100 -14.12 0.08 8.82
N LYS A 101 -13.11 0.92 9.12
CA LYS A 101 -13.10 2.35 8.76
C LYS A 101 -13.19 2.56 7.25
N LEU A 102 -12.43 1.81 6.45
CA LEU A 102 -12.43 1.93 4.99
C LEU A 102 -13.74 1.41 4.38
N ILE A 103 -14.31 0.34 4.96
CA ILE A 103 -15.64 -0.15 4.55
C ILE A 103 -16.70 0.93 4.78
N CYS A 104 -16.65 1.64 5.90
CA CYS A 104 -17.54 2.79 6.15
C CYS A 104 -17.32 3.93 5.15
N LEU A 105 -16.09 4.20 4.71
CA LEU A 105 -15.81 5.20 3.69
C LEU A 105 -16.34 4.79 2.30
N ALA A 106 -16.27 3.49 1.98
CA ALA A 106 -16.81 2.96 0.73
C ALA A 106 -18.34 3.06 0.71
N ARG A 107 -19.01 2.72 1.81
CA ARG A 107 -20.47 2.92 1.97
C ARG A 107 -20.86 4.38 1.84
N PHE A 108 -20.14 5.26 2.54
CA PHE A 108 -20.33 6.71 2.43
C PHE A 108 -20.21 7.17 0.96
N ALA A 109 -19.23 6.66 0.21
CA ALA A 109 -19.06 7.03 -1.19
C ALA A 109 -20.27 6.66 -2.07
N VAL A 110 -20.80 5.44 -1.88
CA VAL A 110 -22.01 4.98 -2.58
C VAL A 110 -23.23 5.82 -2.19
N GLU A 111 -23.43 6.08 -0.90
CA GLU A 111 -24.55 6.88 -0.41
C GLU A 111 -24.53 8.32 -0.97
N GLU A 112 -23.36 8.97 -0.98
CA GLU A 112 -23.22 10.32 -1.53
C GLU A 112 -23.40 10.35 -3.05
N HIS A 113 -22.93 9.32 -3.77
CA HIS A 113 -23.18 9.18 -5.21
C HIS A 113 -24.68 9.04 -5.49
N ASN A 114 -25.38 8.16 -4.77
CA ASN A 114 -26.82 7.99 -4.88
C ASN A 114 -27.60 9.28 -4.63
N LYS A 115 -27.21 10.07 -3.62
CA LYS A 115 -27.82 11.37 -3.34
C LYS A 115 -27.61 12.37 -4.47
N LYS A 116 -26.40 12.41 -5.05
CA LYS A 116 -26.01 13.42 -6.04
C LYS A 116 -26.53 13.10 -7.45
N GLU A 117 -26.46 11.85 -7.86
CA GLU A 117 -26.81 11.39 -9.21
C GLU A 117 -28.20 10.75 -9.27
N HIS A 118 -28.94 10.74 -8.16
CA HIS A 118 -30.28 10.14 -8.04
C HIS A 118 -30.33 8.64 -8.41
N THR A 119 -29.25 7.91 -8.11
CA THR A 119 -29.13 6.46 -8.31
C THR A 119 -29.53 5.67 -7.06
N LEU A 120 -29.66 4.34 -7.20
CA LEU A 120 -30.01 3.40 -6.12
C LEU A 120 -29.00 2.26 -5.99
N LEU A 121 -27.71 2.59 -6.07
CA LEU A 121 -26.64 1.60 -5.95
C LEU A 121 -26.62 0.98 -4.55
N GLU A 122 -26.52 -0.35 -4.48
CA GLU A 122 -26.40 -1.09 -3.23
C GLU A 122 -24.94 -1.51 -2.98
N PHE A 123 -24.28 -0.93 -1.98
CA PHE A 123 -22.92 -1.37 -1.60
C PHE A 123 -22.90 -2.85 -1.21
N LYS A 124 -22.01 -3.64 -1.84
CA LYS A 124 -21.81 -5.07 -1.52
C LYS A 124 -20.55 -5.27 -0.67
N LYS A 125 -19.37 -4.93 -1.20
CA LYS A 125 -18.08 -5.13 -0.52
C LYS A 125 -17.01 -4.17 -1.02
N LEU A 126 -15.99 -3.98 -0.19
CA LEU A 126 -14.76 -3.29 -0.57
C LEU A 126 -13.75 -4.34 -1.08
N LEU A 127 -13.18 -4.13 -2.26
CA LEU A 127 -12.25 -5.05 -2.92
C LEU A 127 -10.80 -4.72 -2.61
N SER A 128 -10.44 -3.44 -2.66
CA SER A 128 -9.09 -2.98 -2.35
C SER A 128 -9.10 -1.50 -1.96
N ALA A 129 -8.11 -1.09 -1.19
CA ALA A 129 -7.92 0.31 -0.82
C ALA A 129 -6.47 0.75 -0.98
N LYS A 130 -6.29 2.01 -1.35
CA LYS A 130 -5.01 2.72 -1.29
C LYS A 130 -5.21 4.02 -0.53
N GLU A 131 -4.19 4.47 0.17
CA GLU A 131 -4.17 5.78 0.83
C GLU A 131 -3.11 6.68 0.23
N GLN A 132 -3.32 7.99 0.37
CA GLN A 132 -2.35 9.03 0.05
C GLN A 132 -2.46 10.14 1.07
N ALA A 133 -1.35 10.43 1.75
CA ALA A 133 -1.28 11.60 2.64
C ALA A 133 -1.25 12.89 1.82
N VAL A 134 -2.04 13.84 2.27
CA VAL A 134 -2.10 15.23 1.81
C VAL A 134 -2.26 16.13 3.05
N GLN A 135 -2.99 17.25 2.97
CA GLN A 135 -3.48 17.95 4.17
C GLN A 135 -4.71 17.24 4.77
N GLY A 136 -4.53 15.95 5.08
CA GLY A 136 -5.60 14.95 5.25
C GLY A 136 -5.22 13.66 4.54
N TYR A 137 -6.20 12.84 4.18
CA TYR A 137 -5.98 11.58 3.48
C TYR A 137 -6.91 11.46 2.28
N ASN A 138 -6.38 11.12 1.12
CA ASN A 138 -7.18 10.57 0.04
C ASN A 138 -7.18 9.05 0.17
N TYR A 139 -8.36 8.45 0.08
CA TYR A 139 -8.56 7.02 -0.02
C TYR A 139 -9.08 6.69 -1.41
N TYR A 140 -8.39 5.79 -2.11
CA TYR A 140 -8.80 5.24 -3.40
C TYR A 140 -9.36 3.85 -3.13
N LEU A 141 -10.64 3.67 -3.38
CA LEU A 141 -11.43 2.52 -2.96
C LEU A 141 -12.02 1.86 -4.20
N ASN A 142 -11.65 0.61 -4.44
CA ASN A 142 -12.34 -0.23 -5.42
C ASN A 142 -13.39 -1.04 -4.68
N LEU A 143 -14.66 -0.86 -5.02
CA LEU A 143 -15.80 -1.47 -4.34
C LEU A 143 -16.74 -2.11 -5.36
N GLU A 144 -17.48 -3.10 -4.89
CA GLU A 144 -18.57 -3.71 -5.62
C GLU A 144 -19.90 -3.13 -5.12
N ALA A 145 -20.76 -2.72 -6.05
CA ALA A 145 -22.12 -2.29 -5.77
C ALA A 145 -23.08 -2.83 -6.83
N ALA A 146 -24.31 -3.14 -6.42
CA ALA A 146 -25.34 -3.56 -7.36
C ALA A 146 -26.16 -2.38 -7.87
N ASP A 147 -26.43 -2.38 -9.17
CA ASP A 147 -27.44 -1.54 -9.81
C ASP A 147 -28.56 -2.44 -10.35
N GLY A 148 -29.77 -2.34 -9.79
CA GLY A 148 -30.90 -3.18 -10.19
C GLY A 148 -30.66 -4.69 -10.03
N GLY A 149 -29.78 -5.10 -9.11
CA GLY A 149 -29.42 -6.49 -8.86
C GLY A 149 -28.29 -7.04 -9.72
N ILE A 150 -27.68 -6.21 -10.58
CA ILE A 150 -26.46 -6.56 -11.33
C ILE A 150 -25.27 -5.94 -10.61
N ASP A 151 -24.26 -6.75 -10.28
CA ASP A 151 -23.07 -6.31 -9.57
C ASP A 151 -22.05 -5.69 -10.54
N TYR A 152 -21.56 -4.50 -10.15
CA TYR A 152 -20.53 -3.77 -10.88
C TYR A 152 -19.40 -3.34 -9.95
N VAL A 153 -18.22 -3.11 -10.52
CA VAL A 153 -17.06 -2.56 -9.82
C VAL A 153 -16.95 -1.07 -10.05
N TYR A 154 -16.80 -0.32 -8.97
CA TYR A 154 -16.61 1.12 -8.95
C TYR A 154 -15.28 1.49 -8.29
N GLU A 155 -14.67 2.57 -8.79
CA GLU A 155 -13.56 3.24 -8.13
C GLU A 155 -14.07 4.55 -7.51
N ALA A 156 -13.85 4.72 -6.21
CA ALA A 156 -14.17 5.92 -5.47
C ALA A 156 -12.92 6.56 -4.89
N LYS A 157 -12.82 7.88 -5.00
CA LYS A 157 -11.82 8.69 -4.31
C LYS A 157 -12.49 9.50 -3.22
N VAL A 158 -12.15 9.22 -1.96
CA VAL A 158 -12.71 9.89 -0.79
C VAL A 158 -11.61 10.67 -0.07
N PHE A 159 -11.80 11.96 0.10
CA PHE A 159 -10.93 12.80 0.92
C PHE A 159 -11.45 12.83 2.36
N VAL A 160 -10.55 12.72 3.33
CA VAL A 160 -10.82 12.88 4.76
C VAL A 160 -9.86 13.92 5.33
N SER A 161 -10.39 15.04 5.83
CA SER A 161 -9.58 16.07 6.49
C SER A 161 -9.08 15.62 7.87
N LEU A 162 -8.12 16.36 8.42
CA LEU A 162 -7.66 16.13 9.80
C LEU A 162 -8.76 16.34 10.86
N GLU A 163 -9.76 17.15 10.53
CA GLU A 163 -10.95 17.39 11.38
C GLU A 163 -12.07 16.36 11.14
N ASN A 164 -11.78 15.27 10.41
CA ASN A 164 -12.72 14.20 10.05
C ASN A 164 -13.89 14.62 9.14
N VAL A 165 -13.74 15.72 8.40
CA VAL A 165 -14.66 16.07 7.31
C VAL A 165 -14.38 15.13 6.13
N LYS A 166 -15.43 14.49 5.61
CA LYS A 166 -15.35 13.53 4.51
C LYS A 166 -15.97 14.11 3.26
N GLU A 167 -15.35 13.87 2.12
CA GLU A 167 -15.84 14.36 0.83
C GLU A 167 -15.54 13.34 -0.27
N VAL A 168 -16.54 12.99 -1.07
CA VAL A 168 -16.34 12.17 -2.28
C VAL A 168 -15.83 13.07 -3.39
N LYS A 169 -14.59 12.86 -3.82
CA LYS A 169 -13.97 13.61 -4.91
C LYS A 169 -14.31 13.03 -6.28
N GLU A 170 -14.29 11.70 -6.38
CA GLU A 170 -14.57 10.99 -7.62
C GLU A 170 -15.31 9.69 -7.30
N PHE A 171 -16.21 9.28 -8.20
CA PHE A 171 -16.91 8.00 -8.16
C PHE A 171 -17.17 7.57 -9.60
N LYS A 172 -16.62 6.43 -10.03
CA LYS A 172 -16.60 5.99 -11.43
C LYS A 172 -16.89 4.51 -11.53
N LEU A 173 -17.71 4.14 -12.51
CA LEU A 173 -17.88 2.75 -12.94
C LEU A 173 -16.61 2.29 -13.65
N ILE A 174 -16.09 1.13 -13.27
CA ILE A 174 -14.91 0.50 -13.87
C ILE A 174 -15.32 -0.63 -14.82
N GLY A 175 -16.38 -1.37 -14.48
CA GLY A 175 -16.94 -2.43 -15.30
C GLY A 175 -17.82 -3.39 -14.50
N ASP A 176 -18.18 -4.50 -15.14
CA ASP A 176 -18.93 -5.60 -14.51
C ASP A 176 -18.05 -6.31 -13.45
N ALA A 177 -18.68 -6.86 -12.39
CA ALA A 177 -17.99 -7.53 -11.28
C ALA A 177 -17.64 -9.00 -11.54
#